data_AF-A0A7V8BF48-F1
#
_entry.id   AF-A0A7V8BF48-F1
#
_cell.length_a   1.000
_cell.length_b   1.000
_cell.length_c   1.000
_cell.angle_alpha   90.00
_cell.angle_beta   90.00
_cell.angle_gamma   90.00
#
_symmetry.space_group_name_H-M   'P 1'
#
loop_
_entity.id
_entity.type
_entity.pdbx_description
1 polymer ?
#
loop_
_entity_poly.entity_id
_entity_poly.type
_entity_poly.pdbx_seq_one_letter_code
_entity_poly.pdbx_strand_id
1 'polypeptide(L)' 'MQRTHQGGTVTAPVPDHTKLRIGSLQAIIRQAGIDRQAFEV' A
#
# COMPACT_ATOMS: atom_id res chain seq x y z
N MET A 1 -1.67 -11.23 9.11
CA MET A 1 -2.53 -10.33 9.90
C MET A 1 -2.28 -8.92 9.37
N GLN A 2 -3.22 -8.07 8.93
CA GLN A 2 -4.68 -8.08 8.85
C GLN A 2 -5.09 -7.55 7.46
N ARG A 3 -6.13 -8.14 6.86
CA ARG A 3 -6.95 -7.59 5.76
C ARG A 3 -8.40 -8.04 6.01
N THR A 4 -9.38 -7.17 5.90
CA THR A 4 -10.80 -7.57 5.81
C THR A 4 -11.59 -6.61 4.91
N HIS A 5 -12.13 -7.17 3.82
CA HIS A 5 -13.20 -6.62 2.96
C HIS A 5 -14.56 -7.22 3.42
N GLN A 6 -15.76 -6.70 3.13
CA GLN A 6 -16.21 -5.58 2.29
C GLN A 6 -16.72 -4.42 3.16
N GLY A 7 -16.28 -3.19 2.85
CA GLY A 7 -16.64 -1.94 3.53
C GLY A 7 -15.58 -1.36 4.49
N GLY A 8 -14.50 -2.09 4.77
CA GLY A 8 -13.44 -1.68 5.71
C GLY A 8 -12.20 -1.04 5.07
N THR A 9 -11.26 -0.61 5.91
CA THR A 9 -9.95 -0.06 5.51
C THR A 9 -8.85 -1.13 5.51
N VAL A 10 -7.89 -1.01 4.59
CA VAL A 10 -6.71 -1.88 4.52
C VAL A 10 -5.50 -1.16 5.11
N THR A 11 -4.99 -1.64 6.24
CA THR A 11 -3.78 -1.13 6.87
C THR A 11 -2.56 -1.86 6.32
N ALA A 12 -1.62 -1.12 5.72
CA ALA A 12 -0.34 -1.65 5.27
C ALA A 12 0.80 -1.00 6.09
N PRO A 13 1.81 -1.76 6.54
CA PRO A 13 2.97 -1.20 7.19
C PRO A 13 3.80 -0.41 6.18
N VAL A 14 4.11 0.84 6.51
CA VAL A 14 4.94 1.72 5.68
C VAL A 14 6.20 2.07 6.48
N PRO A 15 7.41 1.87 5.92
CA PRO A 15 8.63 2.31 6.56
C PRO A 15 8.63 3.83 6.82
N ASP A 16 9.03 4.22 8.02
CA ASP A 16 9.18 5.62 8.40
C ASP A 16 10.55 6.15 7.94
N HIS A 17 10.60 6.60 6.70
CA HIS A 17 11.76 7.26 6.11
C HIS A 17 11.31 8.25 5.04
N THR A 18 12.14 9.22 4.70
CA THR A 18 11.78 10.29 3.76
C THR A 18 11.58 9.84 2.31
N LYS A 19 12.09 8.66 1.91
CA LYS A 19 11.98 8.16 0.53
C LYS A 19 11.74 6.65 0.50
N LEU A 20 10.62 6.24 -0.10
CA LEU A 20 10.33 4.85 -0.42
C LEU A 20 11.11 4.41 -1.66
N ARG A 21 11.73 3.23 -1.57
CA ARG A 21 12.23 2.53 -2.75
C ARG A 21 11.05 2.02 -3.58
N ILE A 22 11.21 1.96 -4.90
CA ILE A 22 10.15 1.53 -5.83
C ILE A 22 9.62 0.13 -5.47
N GLY A 23 10.50 -0.83 -5.13
CA GLY A 23 10.07 -2.17 -4.76
C GLY A 23 9.21 -2.22 -3.49
N SER A 24 9.52 -1.36 -2.50
CA SER A 24 8.71 -1.22 -1.28
C SER A 24 7.36 -0.60 -1.58
N LEU A 25 7.31 0.45 -2.41
CA LEU A 25 6.07 1.07 -2.87
C LEU A 25 5.19 0.05 -3.60
N GLN A 26 5.76 -0.73 -4.53
CA GLN A 26 5.04 -1.77 -5.27
C GLN A 26 4.49 -2.86 -4.33
N ALA A 27 5.24 -3.27 -3.32
CA ALA A 27 4.77 -4.23 -2.33
C ALA A 27 3.58 -3.69 -1.51
N ILE A 28 3.63 -2.42 -1.10
CA ILE A 28 2.54 -1.75 -0.38
C ILE A 28 1.30 -1.64 -1.27
N ILE A 29 1.43 -1.22 -2.53
CA ILE A 29 0.30 -1.12 -3.49
C ILE A 29 -0.37 -2.49 -3.67
N ARG A 30 0.42 -3.55 -3.87
CA ARG A 30 -0.09 -4.92 -3.96
C ARG A 30 -0.76 -5.38 -2.66
N GLN A 31 -0.26 -4.98 -1.49
CA GLN A 31 -0.86 -5.24 -0.18
C GLN A 31 -2.07 -4.35 0.13
N ALA A 32 -2.22 -3.21 -0.53
CA ALA A 32 -3.44 -2.41 -0.47
C ALA A 32 -4.53 -2.96 -1.39
N GLY A 33 -4.15 -3.66 -2.46
CA GLY A 33 -5.10 -4.14 -3.47
C GLY A 33 -5.65 -3.00 -4.33
N ILE A 34 -4.89 -1.92 -4.46
CA ILE A 34 -5.24 -0.71 -5.20
C ILE A 34 -4.40 -0.66 -6.47
N ASP A 35 -4.94 -0.12 -7.56
CA ASP A 35 -4.16 0.09 -8.78
C ASP A 35 -3.04 1.12 -8.57
N ARG A 36 -1.89 0.87 -9.19
CA ARG A 36 -0.73 1.77 -9.14
C ARG A 36 -1.07 3.21 -9.57
N GLN A 37 -2.02 3.36 -10.47
CA GLN A 37 -2.49 4.66 -10.97
C GLN A 37 -3.06 5.54 -9.86
N ALA A 38 -3.59 4.98 -8.77
CA ALA A 38 -4.05 5.76 -7.62
C ALA A 38 -2.91 6.46 -6.85
N PHE A 39 -1.65 6.10 -7.12
CA PHE A 39 -0.44 6.66 -6.49
C PHE A 39 0.38 7.55 -7.43
N GLU A 40 0.01 7.62 -8.71
CA GLU A 40 0.68 8.47 -9.70
C GLU A 40 -0.20 9.70 -9.96
N VAL A 41 0.32 10.89 -9.66
CA VAL A 41 -0.33 12.21 -9.88
C VAL A 41 0.32 12.89 -11.06
#